data_AF-A0A2A3HDV9-F1
#
_entry.id   AF-A0A2A3HDV9-F1
#
_cell.length_a   1.000
_cell.length_b   1.000
_cell.length_c   1.000
_cell.angle_alpha   90.00
_cell.angle_beta   90.00
_cell.angle_gamma   90.00
#
_symmetry.space_group_name_H-M   'P 1'
#
loop_
_entity.id
_entity.type
_entity.pdbx_description
1 polymer ?
#
loop_
_entity_poly.entity_id
_entity_poly.type
_entity_poly.pdbx_seq_one_letter_code
_entity_poly.pdbx_strand_id
1 'polypeptide(L)'
;MLVFLDTGRLNNMDLTIIFILIAIVLLSLVLAGLGAYVVIHNSDEKEKESASPVIDVSGQYAVIVRPARESIEKVKPSLEDLAKWLSTTGTSPEEQARLIESWKKSIDDVVKVVDEGDRNGTVTYRIVIGPRSRPFCNFLSDDNYVTREQIRNHAEILPPYVLGCDCRLVPKLPWENPGKAGWKALVPENGAYSVPDWRHIA
;
A
#
# COMPACT_ATOMS: atom_id res chain seq x y z
N MET A 1 49.88 -1.33 -67.07
CA MET A 1 48.97 -2.33 -67.67
C MET A 1 48.66 -3.36 -66.58
N LEU A 2 47.37 -3.54 -66.33
CA LEU A 2 46.71 -4.61 -65.56
C LEU A 2 46.84 -4.64 -64.02
N VAL A 3 45.80 -4.03 -63.44
CA VAL A 3 45.09 -4.40 -62.22
C VAL A 3 44.83 -5.92 -62.20
N PHE A 4 45.12 -6.58 -61.07
CA PHE A 4 44.47 -7.83 -60.70
C PHE A 4 43.94 -7.71 -59.28
N LEU A 5 42.62 -7.73 -59.20
CA LEU A 5 41.78 -7.65 -58.00
C LEU A 5 41.95 -8.92 -57.15
N ASP A 6 42.26 -8.74 -55.88
CA ASP A 6 42.03 -9.76 -54.84
C ASP A 6 40.58 -9.64 -54.36
N THR A 7 39.67 -10.26 -55.11
CA THR A 7 38.22 -10.31 -54.84
C THR A 7 37.80 -11.57 -54.07
N GLY A 8 38.74 -12.28 -53.42
CA GLY A 8 38.45 -13.55 -52.73
C GLY A 8 38.08 -13.43 -51.25
N ARG A 9 38.46 -12.34 -50.57
CA ARG A 9 38.41 -12.24 -49.09
C ARG A 9 37.24 -11.43 -48.53
N LEU A 10 36.56 -10.63 -49.36
CA LEU A 10 35.43 -9.79 -48.94
C LEU A 10 34.10 -10.55 -48.78
N ASN A 11 33.87 -11.63 -49.56
CA ASN A 11 32.59 -12.35 -49.52
C ASN A 11 32.34 -13.12 -48.21
N ASN A 12 33.38 -13.66 -47.54
CA ASN A 12 33.18 -14.45 -46.31
C ASN A 12 32.88 -13.58 -45.09
N MET A 13 33.40 -12.35 -45.05
CA MET A 13 33.20 -11.45 -43.91
C MET A 13 31.80 -10.84 -43.94
N ASP A 14 31.30 -10.46 -45.12
CA ASP A 14 29.92 -9.99 -45.31
C ASP A 14 28.90 -11.10 -45.05
N LEU A 15 29.17 -12.34 -45.49
CA LEU A 15 28.29 -13.49 -45.20
C LEU A 15 28.17 -13.72 -43.68
N THR A 16 29.28 -13.64 -42.95
CA THR A 16 29.30 -13.86 -41.49
C THR A 16 28.51 -12.78 -40.76
N ILE A 17 28.63 -11.51 -41.17
CA ILE A 17 27.86 -10.40 -40.60
C ILE A 17 26.37 -10.56 -40.89
N ILE A 18 26.00 -10.98 -42.10
CA ILE A 18 24.62 -11.27 -42.48
C ILE A 18 24.06 -12.43 -41.63
N PHE A 19 24.82 -13.51 -41.41
CA PHE A 19 24.41 -14.61 -40.54
C PHE A 19 24.20 -14.16 -39.08
N ILE A 20 25.08 -13.32 -38.55
CA ILE A 20 24.94 -12.78 -37.19
C ILE A 20 23.67 -11.92 -37.07
N LEU A 21 23.39 -11.06 -38.06
CA LEU A 21 22.17 -10.24 -38.06
C LEU A 21 20.91 -11.10 -38.12
N ILE A 22 20.89 -12.14 -38.97
CA ILE A 22 19.76 -13.08 -39.05
C ILE A 22 19.57 -13.81 -37.72
N ALA A 23 20.66 -14.23 -37.06
CA ALA A 23 20.60 -14.90 -35.76
C ALA A 23 20.04 -13.99 -34.66
N ILE A 24 20.43 -12.70 -34.63
CA ILE A 24 19.92 -11.73 -33.65
C ILE A 24 18.42 -11.48 -33.86
N VAL A 25 17.98 -11.33 -35.12
CA VAL A 25 16.57 -11.12 -35.44
C VAL A 25 15.74 -12.34 -35.05
N LEU A 26 16.21 -13.55 -35.35
CA LEU A 26 15.55 -14.79 -34.95
C LEU A 26 15.47 -14.94 -33.43
N LEU A 27 16.57 -14.66 -32.71
CA LEU A 27 16.59 -14.71 -31.25
C LEU A 27 15.60 -13.71 -30.63
N SER A 28 15.52 -12.51 -31.19
CA SER A 28 14.59 -11.46 -30.75
C SER A 28 13.13 -11.88 -30.93
N LEU A 29 12.80 -12.54 -32.04
CA LEU A 29 11.46 -13.08 -32.30
C LEU A 29 11.10 -14.22 -31.34
N VAL A 30 12.05 -15.10 -31.01
CA VAL A 30 11.83 -16.17 -30.03
C VAL A 30 11.58 -15.60 -28.63
N LEU A 31 12.36 -14.60 -28.21
CA LEU A 31 12.17 -13.93 -26.92
C LEU A 31 10.84 -13.18 -26.83
N ALA A 32 10.44 -12.50 -27.91
CA ALA A 32 9.13 -11.84 -27.99
C ALA A 32 7.98 -12.85 -27.95
N GLY A 33 8.12 -13.99 -28.63
CA GLY A 33 7.15 -15.09 -28.60
C GLY A 33 7.00 -15.71 -27.22
N LEU A 34 8.11 -15.95 -26.51
CA LEU A 34 8.09 -16.42 -25.12
C LEU A 34 7.46 -15.40 -24.17
N GLY A 35 7.77 -14.10 -24.34
CA GLY A 35 7.15 -13.03 -23.56
C GLY A 35 5.64 -12.95 -23.77
N ALA A 36 5.18 -13.01 -25.02
CA ALA A 36 3.74 -13.04 -25.33
C ALA A 36 3.06 -14.31 -24.80
N TYR A 37 3.71 -15.48 -24.93
CA TYR A 37 3.22 -16.74 -24.38
C TYR A 37 3.07 -16.68 -22.86
N VAL A 38 4.09 -16.18 -22.14
CA VAL A 38 4.05 -16.04 -20.67
C VAL A 38 2.96 -15.06 -20.23
N VAL A 39 2.75 -13.97 -20.95
CA VAL A 39 1.70 -12.99 -20.63
C VAL A 39 0.30 -13.57 -20.85
N ILE A 40 0.06 -14.24 -21.98
CA ILE A 40 -1.23 -14.85 -22.30
C ILE A 40 -1.52 -16.03 -21.36
N HIS A 41 -0.52 -16.85 -21.06
CA HIS A 41 -0.70 -17.99 -20.17
C HIS A 41 -0.89 -17.54 -18.71
N ASN A 42 -0.17 -16.51 -18.24
CA ASN A 42 -0.42 -15.92 -16.92
C ASN A 42 -1.78 -15.21 -16.83
N SER A 43 -2.30 -14.61 -17.91
CA SER A 43 -3.64 -14.00 -17.85
C SER A 43 -4.73 -15.06 -17.71
N ASP A 44 -4.59 -16.19 -18.41
CA ASP A 44 -5.53 -17.31 -18.32
C ASP A 44 -5.44 -18.06 -16.98
N GLU A 45 -4.24 -18.15 -16.39
CA GLU A 45 -4.05 -18.70 -15.04
C GLU A 45 -4.55 -17.76 -13.95
N LYS A 46 -4.37 -16.43 -14.08
CA LYS A 46 -4.88 -15.45 -13.11
C LYS A 46 -6.41 -15.35 -13.07
N GLU A 47 -7.10 -15.63 -14.17
CA GLU A 47 -8.58 -15.69 -14.17
C GLU A 47 -9.13 -17.04 -13.65
N LYS A 48 -8.32 -18.10 -13.61
CA LYS A 48 -8.70 -19.42 -13.07
C LYS A 48 -8.20 -19.69 -11.65
N GLU A 49 -7.12 -19.03 -11.19
CA GLU A 49 -6.57 -19.14 -9.83
C GLU A 49 -7.36 -18.34 -8.78
N SER A 50 -8.31 -17.49 -9.16
CA SER A 50 -9.24 -16.89 -8.19
C SER A 50 -10.25 -17.88 -7.58
N ALA A 51 -10.15 -19.18 -7.89
CA ALA A 51 -11.10 -20.20 -7.43
C ALA A 51 -10.48 -21.53 -6.96
N SER A 52 -9.18 -21.62 -6.66
CA SER A 52 -8.61 -22.81 -6.01
C SER A 52 -7.56 -22.44 -4.97
N PRO A 53 -7.64 -23.00 -3.75
CA PRO A 53 -6.69 -22.70 -2.69
C PRO A 53 -5.35 -23.36 -3.02
N VAL A 54 -4.37 -22.56 -3.40
CA VAL A 54 -2.97 -22.98 -3.47
C VAL A 54 -2.47 -23.13 -2.04
N ILE A 55 -2.19 -24.37 -1.65
CA ILE A 55 -1.45 -24.68 -0.43
C ILE A 55 0.02 -24.40 -0.74
N ASP A 56 0.49 -23.23 -0.32
CA ASP A 56 1.90 -22.90 -0.38
C ASP A 56 2.65 -23.62 0.75
N VAL A 57 3.81 -24.17 0.38
CA VAL A 57 4.62 -25.09 1.19
C VAL A 57 5.47 -24.27 2.15
N SER A 58 4.88 -23.71 3.20
CA SER A 58 5.56 -23.39 4.46
C SER A 58 4.61 -22.81 5.50
N GLY A 59 4.03 -23.65 6.37
CA GLY A 59 3.67 -23.32 7.76
C GLY A 59 2.89 -22.03 8.09
N GLN A 60 2.41 -21.27 7.12
CA GLN A 60 1.63 -20.06 7.33
C GLN A 60 0.19 -20.52 7.49
N TYR A 61 -0.27 -20.53 8.74
CA TYR A 61 -1.68 -20.39 8.99
C TYR A 61 -2.10 -19.09 8.29
N ALA A 62 -2.76 -19.22 7.13
CA ALA A 62 -3.52 -18.15 6.54
C ALA A 62 -4.69 -17.90 7.50
N VAL A 63 -4.38 -17.19 8.59
CA VAL A 63 -5.37 -16.64 9.49
C VAL A 63 -6.25 -15.81 8.59
N ILE A 64 -7.52 -16.20 8.44
CA ILE A 64 -8.50 -15.46 7.66
C ILE A 64 -8.48 -14.03 8.19
N VAL A 65 -7.84 -13.14 7.45
CA VAL A 65 -7.61 -11.76 7.88
C VAL A 65 -8.92 -11.03 7.65
N ARG A 66 -9.54 -10.54 8.74
CA ARG A 66 -10.71 -9.68 8.60
C ARG A 66 -10.32 -8.43 7.82
N PRO A 67 -11.13 -8.00 6.82
CA PRO A 67 -10.88 -6.77 6.08
C PRO A 67 -10.71 -5.58 7.04
N ALA A 68 -9.77 -4.69 6.74
CA ALA A 68 -9.50 -3.54 7.60
C ALA A 68 -10.76 -2.67 7.81
N ARG A 69 -11.54 -2.51 6.74
CA ARG A 69 -12.82 -1.78 6.73
C ARG A 69 -13.79 -2.27 7.80
N GLU A 70 -14.00 -3.58 7.91
CA GLU A 70 -14.95 -4.17 8.86
C GLU A 70 -14.54 -3.88 10.31
N SER A 71 -13.23 -3.82 10.58
CA SER A 71 -12.71 -3.54 11.92
C SER A 71 -12.87 -2.07 12.28
N ILE A 72 -12.64 -1.17 11.31
CA ILE A 72 -12.76 0.28 11.48
C ILE A 72 -14.22 0.70 11.68
N GLU A 73 -15.15 0.14 10.89
CA GLU A 73 -16.59 0.46 10.96
C GLU A 73 -17.24 0.09 12.31
N LYS A 74 -16.63 -0.83 13.07
CA LYS A 74 -17.10 -1.21 14.41
C LYS A 74 -16.77 -0.18 15.49
N VAL A 75 -15.72 0.60 15.30
CA VAL A 75 -15.18 1.52 16.32
C VAL A 75 -15.33 2.99 15.96
N LYS A 76 -15.37 3.32 14.66
CA LYS A 76 -15.53 4.69 14.18
C LYS A 76 -17.02 5.06 14.04
N PRO A 77 -17.40 6.34 14.24
CA PRO A 77 -18.76 6.79 14.02
C PRO A 77 -19.21 6.56 12.57
N SER A 78 -20.51 6.32 12.39
CA SER A 78 -21.12 6.26 11.07
C SER A 78 -21.15 7.65 10.43
N LEU A 79 -21.26 7.71 9.09
CA LEU A 79 -21.40 9.00 8.39
C LEU A 79 -22.67 9.75 8.81
N GLU A 80 -23.72 9.02 9.17
CA GLU A 80 -24.97 9.59 9.69
C GLU A 80 -24.76 10.25 11.06
N ASP A 81 -24.00 9.62 11.95
CA ASP A 81 -23.65 10.18 13.26
C ASP A 81 -22.81 11.44 13.13
N LEU A 82 -21.85 11.45 12.21
CA LEU A 82 -21.04 12.63 11.90
C LEU A 82 -21.91 13.78 11.39
N ALA A 83 -22.78 13.53 10.42
CA ALA A 83 -23.69 14.53 9.86
C ALA A 83 -24.65 15.07 10.93
N LYS A 84 -25.19 14.20 11.77
CA LYS A 84 -26.06 14.57 12.89
C LYS A 84 -25.32 15.47 13.88
N TRP A 85 -24.10 15.12 14.28
CA TRP A 85 -23.32 15.94 15.20
C TRP A 85 -22.94 17.29 14.59
N LEU A 86 -22.48 17.31 13.33
CA LEU A 86 -22.14 18.53 12.60
C LEU A 86 -23.34 19.49 12.44
N SER A 87 -24.57 18.96 12.38
CA SER A 87 -25.77 19.79 12.36
C SER A 87 -25.99 20.56 13.68
N THR A 88 -25.45 20.07 14.80
CA THR A 88 -25.56 20.71 16.12
C THR A 88 -24.50 21.79 16.38
N THR A 89 -23.41 21.80 15.62
CA THR A 89 -22.29 22.74 15.83
C THR A 89 -22.46 24.06 15.09
N GLY A 90 -23.49 24.21 14.26
CA GLY A 90 -23.72 25.44 13.47
C GLY A 90 -22.77 25.61 12.28
N THR A 91 -22.08 24.53 11.89
CA THR A 91 -21.15 24.50 10.74
C THR A 91 -21.91 24.70 9.43
N SER A 92 -21.36 25.44 8.45
CA SER A 92 -22.03 25.67 7.16
C SER A 92 -22.19 24.35 6.37
N PRO A 93 -23.25 24.18 5.55
CA PRO A 93 -23.47 22.93 4.80
C PRO A 93 -22.29 22.52 3.92
N GLU A 94 -21.61 23.49 3.29
CA GLU A 94 -20.41 23.25 2.48
C GLU A 94 -19.25 22.70 3.31
N GLU A 95 -19.04 23.27 4.51
CA GLU A 95 -18.01 22.82 5.43
C GLU A 95 -18.32 21.42 5.98
N GLN A 96 -19.59 21.15 6.31
CA GLN A 96 -20.01 19.82 6.75
C GLN A 96 -19.71 18.76 5.68
N ALA A 97 -20.08 19.02 4.43
CA ALA A 97 -19.81 18.12 3.31
C ALA A 97 -18.30 17.89 3.14
N ARG A 98 -17.49 18.95 3.25
CA ARG A 98 -16.03 18.85 3.15
C ARG A 98 -15.43 17.99 4.27
N LEU A 99 -15.88 18.16 5.52
CA LEU A 99 -15.37 17.41 6.66
C LEU A 99 -15.75 15.93 6.58
N ILE A 100 -16.98 15.62 6.17
CA ILE A 100 -17.46 14.25 5.97
C ILE A 100 -16.69 13.58 4.83
N GLU A 101 -16.48 14.26 3.71
CA GLU A 101 -15.72 13.72 2.58
C GLU A 101 -14.25 13.48 2.97
N SER A 102 -13.64 14.42 3.70
CA SER A 102 -12.28 14.25 4.22
C SER A 102 -12.18 13.07 5.19
N TRP A 103 -13.19 12.85 6.03
CA TRP A 103 -13.26 11.71 6.94
C TRP A 103 -13.30 10.39 6.16
N LYS A 104 -14.24 10.28 5.21
CA LYS A 104 -14.40 9.10 4.37
C LYS A 104 -13.12 8.77 3.61
N LYS A 105 -12.51 9.78 2.97
CA LYS A 105 -11.25 9.62 2.25
C LYS A 105 -10.13 9.11 3.16
N SER A 106 -10.02 9.66 4.38
CA SER A 106 -8.99 9.23 5.33
C SER A 106 -9.17 7.77 5.76
N ILE A 107 -10.41 7.34 5.97
CA ILE A 107 -10.75 5.92 6.25
C ILE A 107 -10.36 5.05 5.06
N ASP A 108 -10.74 5.44 3.85
CA ASP A 108 -10.44 4.70 2.62
C ASP A 108 -8.93 4.56 2.38
N ASP A 109 -8.17 5.63 2.61
CA ASP A 109 -6.70 5.64 2.52
C ASP A 109 -6.07 4.67 3.54
N VAL A 110 -6.56 4.66 4.78
CA VAL A 110 -6.09 3.73 5.82
C VAL A 110 -6.40 2.28 5.46
N VAL A 111 -7.63 2.00 5.04
CA VAL A 111 -8.04 0.66 4.61
C VAL A 111 -7.12 0.18 3.49
N LYS A 112 -6.87 1.02 2.49
CA LYS A 112 -5.98 0.71 1.38
C LYS A 112 -4.57 0.34 1.86
N VAL A 113 -3.98 1.12 2.76
CA VAL A 113 -2.63 0.86 3.29
C VAL A 113 -2.57 -0.45 4.07
N VAL A 114 -3.60 -0.77 4.86
CA VAL A 114 -3.65 -2.04 5.61
C VAL A 114 -3.83 -3.21 4.65
N ASP A 115 -4.78 -3.14 3.72
CA ASP A 115 -5.06 -4.21 2.76
C ASP A 115 -3.88 -4.47 1.81
N GLU A 116 -3.19 -3.41 1.35
CA GLU A 116 -1.94 -3.53 0.60
C GLU A 116 -0.83 -4.16 1.45
N GLY A 117 -0.75 -3.78 2.73
CA GLY A 117 0.20 -4.37 3.66
C GLY A 117 -0.08 -5.85 3.92
N ASP A 118 -1.35 -6.26 4.01
CA ASP A 118 -1.72 -7.67 4.15
C ASP A 118 -1.29 -8.50 2.95
N ARG A 119 -1.44 -7.97 1.73
CA ARG A 119 -0.98 -8.62 0.50
C ARG A 119 0.55 -8.72 0.41
N ASN A 120 1.25 -7.69 0.90
CA ASN A 120 2.70 -7.56 0.79
C ASN A 120 3.47 -8.09 2.02
N GLY A 121 2.79 -8.63 3.03
CA GLY A 121 3.41 -9.10 4.27
C GLY A 121 3.98 -7.98 5.17
N THR A 122 3.41 -6.77 5.10
CA THR A 122 3.78 -5.65 5.99
C THR A 122 3.22 -5.87 7.39
N VAL A 123 4.10 -5.92 8.39
CA VAL A 123 3.71 -6.23 9.78
C VAL A 123 3.74 -5.03 10.73
N THR A 124 4.40 -3.94 10.35
CA THR A 124 4.52 -2.73 11.17
C THR A 124 4.27 -1.47 10.38
N TYR A 125 3.54 -0.55 10.99
CA TYR A 125 3.15 0.73 10.43
C TYR A 125 3.51 1.85 11.40
N ARG A 126 3.60 3.07 10.89
CA ARG A 126 3.71 4.28 11.69
C ARG A 126 2.60 5.24 11.31
N ILE A 127 2.21 6.08 12.27
CA ILE A 127 1.25 7.15 12.04
C ILE A 127 2.03 8.45 11.94
N VAL A 128 1.98 9.08 10.78
CA VAL A 128 2.55 10.41 10.58
C VAL A 128 1.54 11.44 11.08
N ILE A 129 1.89 12.18 12.14
CA ILE A 129 1.03 13.21 12.71
C ILE A 129 1.13 14.48 11.87
N GLY A 130 0.01 14.92 11.30
CA GLY A 130 -0.05 16.19 10.61
C GLY A 130 -0.19 17.38 11.57
N PRO A 131 0.16 18.60 11.12
CA PRO A 131 0.16 19.79 11.98
C PRO A 131 -1.22 20.11 12.57
N ARG A 132 -2.33 19.85 11.86
CA ARG A 132 -3.68 20.14 12.36
C ARG A 132 -4.11 19.18 13.48
N SER A 133 -3.70 17.92 13.37
CA SER A 133 -4.10 16.89 14.33
C SER A 133 -3.21 16.83 15.57
N ARG A 134 -2.04 17.49 15.56
CA ARG A 134 -1.05 17.45 16.64
C ARG A 134 -1.60 17.81 18.03
N PRO A 135 -2.50 18.80 18.21
CA PRO A 135 -3.08 19.12 19.53
C PRO A 135 -3.94 17.99 20.13
N PHE A 136 -4.47 17.10 19.28
CA PHE A 136 -5.37 16.02 19.67
C PHE A 136 -4.65 14.68 19.85
N CYS A 137 -3.50 14.49 19.21
CA CYS A 137 -2.76 13.24 19.17
C CYS A 137 -1.74 13.12 20.32
N ASN A 138 -2.17 13.22 21.58
CA ASN A 138 -1.27 13.16 22.73
C ASN A 138 -0.85 11.73 23.14
N PHE A 139 -1.62 10.73 22.70
CA PHE A 139 -1.35 9.32 23.01
C PHE A 139 -0.25 8.70 22.14
N LEU A 140 0.20 9.41 21.11
CA LEU A 140 1.15 8.89 20.13
C LEU A 140 2.25 9.92 19.83
N SER A 141 3.47 9.44 19.60
CA SER A 141 4.63 10.22 19.22
C SER A 141 5.21 9.76 17.88
N ASP A 142 6.04 10.60 17.27
CA ASP A 142 6.63 10.33 15.95
C ASP A 142 7.57 9.10 15.93
N ASP A 143 8.02 8.64 17.10
CA ASP A 143 8.79 7.41 17.31
C ASP A 143 7.93 6.17 17.55
N ASN A 144 6.61 6.30 17.57
CA ASN A 144 5.72 5.15 17.72
C ASN A 144 5.50 4.36 16.43
N TYR A 145 5.37 3.05 16.58
CA TYR A 145 4.85 2.16 15.57
C TYR A 145 3.72 1.30 16.12
N VAL A 146 2.85 0.86 15.22
CA VAL A 146 1.77 -0.08 15.49
C VAL A 146 1.98 -1.34 14.66
N THR A 147 1.67 -2.49 15.22
CA THR A 147 1.74 -3.76 14.49
C THR A 147 0.42 -4.07 13.80
N ARG A 148 0.47 -4.95 12.80
CA ARG A 148 -0.73 -5.46 12.13
C ARG A 148 -1.70 -6.13 13.11
N GLU A 149 -1.17 -6.79 14.13
CA GLU A 149 -1.94 -7.42 15.20
C GLU A 149 -2.65 -6.39 16.09
N GLN A 150 -1.96 -5.30 16.44
CA GLN A 150 -2.58 -4.19 17.17
C GLN A 150 -3.71 -3.56 16.36
N ILE A 151 -3.48 -3.31 15.06
CA ILE A 151 -4.50 -2.76 14.15
C ILE A 151 -5.75 -3.66 14.09
N ARG A 152 -5.55 -4.99 14.10
CA ARG A 152 -6.65 -5.97 14.06
C ARG A 152 -7.53 -5.91 15.31
N ASN A 153 -6.91 -5.78 16.47
CA ASN A 153 -7.60 -5.85 17.75
C ASN A 153 -8.08 -4.47 18.24
N HIS A 154 -7.44 -3.40 17.76
CA HIS A 154 -7.63 -2.03 18.21
C HIS A 154 -7.68 -1.07 17.02
N ALA A 155 -8.71 -1.17 16.19
CA ALA A 155 -8.87 -0.30 15.03
C ALA A 155 -9.06 1.19 15.41
N GLU A 156 -9.37 1.50 16.67
CA GLU A 156 -9.48 2.86 17.19
C GLU A 156 -8.18 3.65 17.06
N ILE A 157 -7.02 2.98 17.08
CA ILE A 157 -5.69 3.61 16.97
C ILE A 157 -5.39 4.11 15.56
N LEU A 158 -6.22 3.79 14.58
CA LEU A 158 -6.04 4.25 13.21
C LEU A 158 -6.65 5.64 13.00
N PRO A 159 -6.04 6.50 12.17
CA PRO A 159 -6.68 7.75 11.75
C PRO A 159 -7.88 7.47 10.83
N PRO A 160 -8.78 8.46 10.61
CA PRO A 160 -8.83 9.76 11.27
C PRO A 160 -9.27 9.66 12.73
N TYR A 161 -8.79 10.60 13.55
CA TYR A 161 -9.17 10.69 14.97
C TYR A 161 -10.27 11.71 15.23
N VAL A 162 -10.20 12.84 14.53
CA VAL A 162 -11.10 13.99 14.63
C VAL A 162 -11.50 14.45 13.23
N LEU A 163 -12.53 15.28 13.10
CA LEU A 163 -12.92 15.82 11.80
C LEU A 163 -11.87 16.81 11.29
N GLY A 164 -11.48 16.67 10.01
CA GLY A 164 -10.38 17.46 9.42
C GLY A 164 -8.97 16.93 9.73
N CYS A 165 -8.87 15.76 10.38
CA CYS A 165 -7.61 15.08 10.68
C CYS A 165 -6.72 14.93 9.43
N ASP A 166 -5.44 15.22 9.59
CA ASP A 166 -4.39 15.15 8.58
C ASP A 166 -3.31 14.09 8.88
N CYS A 167 -3.53 13.26 9.90
CA CYS A 167 -2.71 12.08 10.16
C CYS A 167 -2.80 11.04 9.03
N ARG A 168 -1.69 10.33 8.78
CA ARG A 168 -1.61 9.28 7.75
C ARG A 168 -0.98 8.01 8.30
N LEU A 169 -1.54 6.87 7.93
CA LEU A 169 -0.91 5.57 8.15
C LEU A 169 0.08 5.28 7.02
N VAL A 170 1.31 4.92 7.35
CA VAL A 170 2.31 4.50 6.36
C VAL A 170 3.06 3.27 6.87
N PRO A 171 3.56 2.39 5.98
CA PRO A 171 4.46 1.31 6.38
C PRO A 171 5.68 1.85 7.12
N LYS A 172 6.07 1.16 8.20
CA LYS A 172 7.32 1.49 8.90
C LYS A 172 8.49 0.94 8.10
N LEU A 173 9.41 1.81 7.68
CA LEU A 173 10.59 1.41 6.93
C LEU A 173 11.75 1.06 7.89
N PRO A 174 12.48 -0.04 7.68
CA PRO A 174 13.57 -0.45 8.57
C PRO A 174 14.71 0.58 8.74
N TRP A 175 14.95 1.39 7.72
CA TRP A 175 16.04 2.38 7.67
C TRP A 175 15.65 3.76 8.20
N GLU A 176 14.38 3.99 8.51
CA GLU A 176 13.96 5.25 9.14
C GLU A 176 14.36 5.24 10.62
N ASN A 177 14.94 6.34 11.09
CA ASN A 177 15.33 6.50 12.49
C ASN A 177 14.53 7.66 13.12
N PRO A 178 13.49 7.38 13.93
CA PRO A 178 12.60 8.42 14.44
C PRO A 178 13.21 9.22 15.60
N GLY A 179 14.44 8.91 16.04
CA GLY A 179 15.13 9.67 17.09
C GLY A 179 16.27 8.89 17.75
N LYS A 180 16.83 9.44 18.84
CA LYS A 180 17.97 8.83 19.56
C LYS A 180 17.67 7.45 20.17
N ALA A 181 16.39 7.18 20.48
CA ALA A 181 15.94 5.95 21.13
C ALA A 181 15.42 4.88 20.15
N GLY A 182 15.38 5.18 18.84
CA GLY A 182 14.80 4.30 17.84
C GLY A 182 13.27 4.19 17.94
N TRP A 183 12.72 3.18 17.26
CA TRP A 183 11.28 2.91 17.21
C TRP A 183 10.75 2.33 18.51
N LYS A 184 9.60 2.81 18.97
CA LYS A 184 8.88 2.31 20.15
C LYS A 184 7.51 1.79 19.76
N ALA A 185 7.10 0.65 20.29
CA ALA A 185 5.73 0.20 20.10
C ALA A 185 4.77 1.18 20.80
N LEU A 186 3.63 1.47 20.19
CA LEU A 186 2.53 2.14 20.88
C LEU A 186 1.97 1.17 21.93
N VAL A 187 1.91 1.57 23.19
CA VAL A 187 1.46 0.71 24.30
C VAL A 187 0.17 1.28 24.88
N PRO A 188 -0.86 0.46 25.14
CA PRO A 188 -2.09 0.93 25.77
C PRO A 188 -1.86 1.26 27.26
N GLU A 189 -2.55 2.29 27.74
CA GLU A 189 -2.60 2.67 29.15
C GLU A 189 -3.75 1.89 29.82
N ASN A 190 -3.45 1.05 30.81
CA ASN A 190 -4.46 0.21 31.49
C ASN A 190 -5.28 -0.69 30.55
N GLY A 191 -4.70 -1.11 29.42
CA GLY A 191 -5.36 -1.98 28.44
C GLY A 191 -6.23 -1.26 27.42
N ALA A 192 -6.29 0.08 27.45
CA ALA A 192 -6.96 0.90 26.43
C ALA A 192 -6.01 1.95 25.84
N TYR A 193 -6.28 2.38 24.61
CA TYR A 193 -5.55 3.50 24.00
C TYR A 193 -6.29 4.80 24.27
N SER A 194 -5.55 5.83 24.70
CA SER A 194 -6.08 7.17 24.99
C SER A 194 -6.36 7.99 23.72
N VAL A 195 -7.11 7.41 22.78
CA VAL A 195 -7.49 8.02 21.49
C VAL A 195 -8.47 9.18 21.74
N PRO A 196 -8.34 10.35 21.08
CA PRO A 196 -9.22 11.48 21.30
C PRO A 196 -10.66 11.23 20.81
N ASP A 197 -11.63 11.95 21.38
CA ASP A 197 -13.03 11.92 20.92
C ASP A 197 -13.13 12.56 19.52
N TRP A 198 -13.81 11.88 18.60
CA TRP A 198 -14.05 12.32 17.24
C TRP A 198 -14.87 13.62 17.12
N ARG A 199 -15.58 14.01 18.18
CA ARG A 199 -16.39 15.24 18.28
C ARG A 199 -15.56 16.52 18.43
N HIS A 200 -14.45 16.60 17.69
CA HIS A 200 -13.61 17.78 17.59
C HIS A 200 -13.33 18.06 16.10
N ILE A 201 -13.04 19.33 15.80
CA ILE A 201 -12.64 19.78 14.46
C ILE A 201 -11.21 20.31 14.58
N ALA A 202 -10.33 19.79 13.72
CA ALA A 202 -8.90 20.15 13.66
C ALA A 202 -8.61 21.41 12.86
#